data_AF-A0A497DAQ6-F1
#
_entry.id   AF-A0A497DAQ6-F1
#
_cell.length_a   1.000
_cell.length_b   1.000
_cell.length_c   1.000
_cell.angle_alpha   90.00
_cell.angle_beta   90.00
_cell.angle_gamma   90.00
#
_symmetry.space_group_name_H-M   'P 1'
#
loop_
_entity.id
_entity.type
_entity.pdbx_description
1 polymer ?
#
loop_
_entity_poly.entity_id
_entity_poly.type
_entity_poly.pdbx_seq_one_letter_code
_entity_poly.pdbx_strand_id
1 'polypeptide(L)'
;MNKIKYVAFVVGMIFIMVSCTNYNSKSDTWTEKQEMQWKKNCLRMLEENDVFKGSAEDVCDCMFEKTSEKYTPAEVTNLTEDQEREIWEECDYNW
;
A
#
# COMPACT_ATOMS: atom_id res chain seq x y z
N MET A 1 43.30 37.69 -13.42
CA MET A 1 41.83 37.45 -13.53
C MET A 1 41.58 35.96 -13.41
N ASN A 2 41.30 35.45 -12.21
CA ASN A 2 40.88 34.06 -11.98
C ASN A 2 39.60 34.09 -11.14
N LYS A 3 38.48 34.50 -11.74
CA LYS A 3 37.15 34.23 -11.22
C LYS A 3 36.69 32.92 -11.87
N ILE A 4 35.84 32.15 -11.19
CA ILE A 4 35.34 30.80 -11.57
C ILE A 4 36.18 29.64 -10.97
N LYS A 5 36.26 29.58 -9.63
CA LYS A 5 36.37 28.30 -8.89
C LYS A 5 35.51 28.27 -7.61
N TYR A 6 34.54 29.17 -7.49
CA TYR A 6 33.65 29.29 -6.31
C TYR A 6 32.23 28.74 -6.57
N VAL A 7 32.03 27.91 -7.60
CA VAL A 7 30.72 27.26 -7.85
C VAL A 7 30.63 25.89 -7.16
N ALA A 8 31.72 25.38 -6.59
CA ALA A 8 31.74 24.08 -5.92
C ALA A 8 31.20 24.09 -4.47
N PHE A 9 30.65 25.21 -3.97
CA PHE A 9 30.35 25.36 -2.54
C PHE A 9 28.85 25.54 -2.18
N VAL A 10 27.91 25.51 -3.12
CA VAL A 10 26.50 25.88 -2.81
C VAL A 10 25.42 24.91 -3.35
N VAL A 11 25.77 23.82 -4.04
CA VAL A 11 24.77 22.91 -4.65
C VAL A 11 24.63 21.55 -3.92
N GLY A 12 25.43 21.30 -2.88
CA GLY A 12 25.43 20.01 -2.16
C GLY A 12 24.55 19.97 -0.89
N MET A 13 23.66 20.94 -0.69
CA MET A 13 22.92 21.11 0.58
C MET A 13 21.39 21.17 0.42
N ILE A 14 20.83 20.59 -0.64
CA ILE A 14 19.38 20.51 -0.81
C ILE A 14 19.02 19.15 -1.42
N PHE A 15 18.06 18.46 -0.80
CA PHE A 15 17.43 17.20 -1.22
C PHE A 15 18.14 15.88 -0.88
N ILE A 16 18.23 15.54 0.41
CA ILE A 16 17.67 14.25 0.88
C ILE A 16 17.10 14.46 2.30
N MET A 17 16.18 15.41 2.44
CA MET A 17 15.06 15.21 3.38
C MET A 17 14.05 14.36 2.61
N VAL A 18 14.33 13.06 2.45
CA VAL A 18 13.24 12.11 2.25
C VAL A 18 12.56 12.07 3.60
N SER A 19 11.59 12.96 3.72
CA SER A 19 10.54 12.93 4.69
C SER A 19 10.20 11.46 4.95
N CYS A 20 10.50 10.96 6.15
CA CYS A 20 9.64 9.96 6.74
C CYS A 20 8.29 10.68 6.84
N THR A 21 7.50 10.61 5.77
CA THR A 21 6.09 10.94 5.83
C THR A 21 5.59 10.16 7.02
N ASN A 22 5.08 10.86 8.03
CA ASN A 22 4.22 10.26 9.03
C ASN A 22 3.02 9.71 8.26
N TYR A 23 3.22 8.54 7.67
CA TYR A 23 2.14 7.73 7.15
C TYR A 23 1.40 7.33 8.40
N ASN A 24 0.32 8.04 8.69
CA ASN A 24 -0.63 7.64 9.71
C ASN A 24 -1.29 6.36 9.20
N SER A 25 -0.51 5.27 9.25
CA SER A 25 -0.98 3.94 8.95
C SER A 25 -2.20 3.71 9.81
N LYS A 26 -3.27 3.23 9.19
CA LYS A 26 -4.46 2.83 9.92
C LYS A 26 -4.40 1.36 10.35
N SER A 27 -3.26 0.69 10.15
CA SER A 27 -3.05 -0.72 10.52
C SER A 27 -3.45 -1.00 11.97
N ASP A 28 -3.09 -0.08 12.88
CA ASP A 28 -3.33 -0.23 14.32
C ASP A 28 -4.82 -0.10 14.70
N THR A 29 -5.66 0.33 13.76
CA THR A 29 -7.13 0.37 13.93
C THR A 29 -7.79 -0.97 13.65
N TRP A 30 -7.03 -1.95 13.15
CA TRP A 30 -7.48 -3.31 12.90
C TRP A 30 -7.14 -4.21 14.07
N THR A 31 -8.12 -5.00 14.50
CA THR A 31 -7.88 -6.11 15.42
C THR A 31 -7.44 -7.35 14.63
N GLU A 32 -6.67 -8.23 15.26
CA GLU A 32 -6.27 -9.52 14.69
C GLU A 32 -7.48 -10.33 14.17
N LYS A 33 -8.62 -10.23 14.87
CA LYS A 33 -9.86 -10.88 14.45
C LYS A 33 -10.42 -10.30 13.15
N GLN A 34 -10.36 -8.99 12.98
CA GLN A 34 -10.81 -8.32 11.75
C GLN A 34 -9.88 -8.63 10.59
N GLU A 35 -8.56 -8.65 10.82
CA GLU A 35 -7.58 -9.09 9.84
C GLU A 35 -7.87 -10.51 9.36
N MET A 36 -7.98 -11.48 10.29
CA MET A 36 -8.27 -12.87 9.93
C MET A 36 -9.58 -13.01 9.15
N GLN A 37 -10.63 -12.28 9.54
CA GLN A 37 -11.91 -12.32 8.84
C GLN A 37 -11.81 -11.70 7.44
N TRP A 38 -11.07 -10.61 7.30
CA TRP A 38 -10.83 -9.96 6.01
C TRP A 38 -10.08 -10.91 5.06
N LYS A 39 -8.95 -11.47 5.51
CA LYS A 39 -8.13 -12.40 4.72
C LYS A 39 -8.91 -13.65 4.32
N LYS A 40 -9.71 -14.21 5.23
CA LYS A 40 -10.59 -15.35 4.92
C LYS A 40 -11.64 -15.01 3.85
N ASN A 41 -12.19 -13.80 3.88
CA ASN A 41 -13.14 -13.36 2.86
C ASN A 41 -12.46 -13.17 1.49
N CYS A 42 -11.28 -12.57 1.48
CA CYS A 42 -10.47 -12.42 0.27
C CYS A 42 -10.14 -13.79 -0.34
N LEU A 43 -9.66 -14.74 0.45
CA LEU A 43 -9.33 -16.09 -0.02
C LEU A 43 -10.53 -16.78 -0.65
N ARG A 44 -11.68 -16.74 0.03
CA ARG A 44 -12.93 -17.31 -0.49
C ARG A 44 -13.34 -16.67 -1.81
N MET A 45 -13.18 -15.35 -1.94
CA MET A 45 -13.49 -14.64 -3.18
C MET A 45 -12.54 -15.08 -4.32
N LEU A 46 -11.25 -15.26 -4.04
CA LEU A 46 -10.29 -15.74 -5.05
C LEU A 46 -10.54 -17.21 -5.44
N GLU A 47 -10.89 -18.08 -4.49
CA GLU A 47 -11.27 -19.48 -4.74
C GLU A 47 -12.54 -19.58 -5.61
N GLU A 48 -13.54 -18.72 -5.37
CA GLU A 48 -14.79 -18.69 -6.13
C GLU A 48 -14.59 -18.19 -7.56
N ASN A 49 -13.56 -17.36 -7.81
CA ASN A 49 -13.34 -16.75 -9.12
C ASN A 49 -12.43 -17.56 -10.06
N ASP A 50 -11.71 -18.59 -9.62
CA ASP A 50 -10.88 -19.52 -10.43
C ASP A 50 -9.88 -18.84 -11.42
N VAL A 51 -9.66 -17.52 -11.29
CA VAL A 51 -8.89 -16.69 -12.24
C VAL A 51 -7.41 -16.55 -11.85
N PHE A 52 -7.01 -16.91 -10.62
CA PHE A 52 -5.67 -16.56 -10.15
C PHE A 52 -4.60 -17.63 -10.40
N LYS A 53 -3.50 -17.23 -11.05
CA LYS A 53 -2.26 -18.00 -11.18
C LYS A 53 -1.24 -17.52 -10.13
N GLY A 54 -1.35 -18.00 -8.90
CA GLY A 54 -0.39 -17.70 -7.82
C GLY A 54 -0.86 -18.18 -6.45
N SER A 55 -0.17 -17.75 -5.38
CA SER A 55 -0.59 -17.99 -4.00
C SER A 55 -1.69 -17.00 -3.63
N ALA A 56 -2.93 -17.48 -3.46
CA ALA A 56 -4.05 -16.64 -3.02
C ALA A 56 -3.80 -16.02 -1.63
N GLU A 57 -3.03 -16.71 -0.79
CA GLU A 57 -2.60 -16.20 0.52
C GLU A 57 -1.73 -14.95 0.37
N ASP A 58 -0.72 -14.98 -0.51
CA ASP A 58 0.19 -13.85 -0.73
C ASP A 58 -0.56 -12.61 -1.23
N VAL A 59 -1.54 -12.80 -2.12
CA VAL A 59 -2.39 -11.70 -2.62
C VAL A 59 -3.24 -11.13 -1.51
N CYS A 60 -3.92 -11.98 -0.74
CA CYS A 60 -4.77 -11.53 0.36
C CYS A 60 -3.97 -10.87 1.49
N ASP A 61 -2.73 -11.31 1.72
CA ASP A 61 -1.82 -10.66 2.65
C ASP A 61 -1.42 -9.27 2.15
N CYS A 62 -1.02 -9.13 0.88
CA CYS A 62 -0.70 -7.85 0.28
C CYS A 62 -1.89 -6.89 0.30
N MET A 63 -3.06 -7.37 -0.14
CA MET A 63 -4.27 -6.55 -0.19
C MET A 63 -4.66 -6.06 1.20
N PHE A 64 -4.54 -6.91 2.21
CA PHE A 64 -4.79 -6.51 3.59
C PHE A 64 -3.79 -5.46 4.06
N GLU A 65 -2.49 -5.65 3.80
CA GLU A 65 -1.45 -4.67 4.16
C GLU A 65 -1.77 -3.29 3.57
N LYS A 66 -1.97 -3.21 2.25
CA LYS A 66 -2.28 -1.94 1.56
C LYS A 66 -3.60 -1.32 2.00
N THR A 67 -4.62 -2.14 2.23
CA THR A 67 -5.92 -1.68 2.71
C THR A 67 -5.79 -1.12 4.13
N SER A 68 -5.19 -1.88 5.04
CA SER A 68 -5.08 -1.51 6.45
C SER A 68 -4.17 -0.31 6.67
N GLU A 69 -3.16 -0.15 5.82
CA GLU A 69 -2.31 1.04 5.76
C GLU A 69 -3.15 2.30 5.50
N LYS A 70 -4.09 2.26 4.54
CA LYS A 70 -4.82 3.44 4.03
C LYS A 70 -6.19 3.67 4.69
N TYR A 71 -6.84 2.61 5.19
CA TYR A 71 -8.24 2.60 5.61
C TYR A 71 -8.45 1.89 6.95
N THR A 72 -9.36 2.43 7.77
CA THR A 72 -9.89 1.75 8.95
C THR A 72 -10.93 0.70 8.55
N PRO A 73 -11.26 -0.27 9.43
CA PRO A 73 -12.30 -1.26 9.15
C PRO A 73 -13.67 -0.65 8.75
N ALA A 74 -14.02 0.51 9.30
CA ALA A 74 -15.27 1.20 9.00
C ALA A 74 -15.24 1.96 7.65
N GLU A 75 -14.06 2.37 7.19
CA GLU A 75 -13.90 3.04 5.91
C GLU A 75 -13.91 2.03 4.75
N VAL A 76 -13.37 0.83 4.95
CA VAL A 76 -13.30 -0.22 3.92
C VAL A 76 -14.68 -0.58 3.37
N THR A 77 -15.73 -0.52 4.18
CA THR A 77 -17.10 -0.83 3.73
C THR A 77 -17.67 0.20 2.75
N ASN A 78 -17.00 1.34 2.58
CA ASN A 78 -17.41 2.44 1.72
C ASN A 78 -16.40 2.71 0.60
N LEU A 79 -15.46 1.80 0.34
CA LEU A 79 -14.55 1.92 -0.79
C LEU A 79 -15.32 1.89 -2.10
N THR A 80 -14.94 2.75 -3.03
CA THR A 80 -15.41 2.65 -4.41
C THR A 80 -14.68 1.53 -5.13
N GLU A 81 -15.30 0.98 -6.18
CA GLU A 81 -14.67 -0.03 -7.03
C GLU A 81 -13.32 0.44 -7.60
N ASP A 82 -13.21 1.73 -7.94
CA ASP A 82 -11.96 2.32 -8.44
C ASP A 82 -10.86 2.31 -7.37
N GLN A 83 -11.18 2.65 -6.12
CA GLN A 83 -10.22 2.61 -5.01
C GLN A 83 -9.81 1.18 -4.70
N GLU A 84 -10.74 0.24 -4.75
CA GLU A 84 -10.43 -1.16 -4.54
C GLU A 84 -9.51 -1.69 -5.65
N ARG A 85 -9.78 -1.36 -6.92
CA ARG A 85 -8.94 -1.75 -8.06
C ARG A 85 -7.51 -1.21 -7.96
N GLU A 86 -7.31 0.02 -7.50
CA GLU A 86 -5.97 0.57 -7.27
C GLU A 86 -5.18 -0.28 -6.27
N ILE A 87 -5.82 -0.82 -5.23
CA ILE A 87 -5.18 -1.71 -4.26
C ILE A 87 -4.84 -3.06 -4.89
N TRP A 88 -5.73 -3.62 -5.72
CA TRP A 88 -5.49 -4.86 -6.46
C TRP A 88 -4.30 -4.75 -7.43
N GLU A 89 -4.18 -3.62 -8.12
CA GLU A 89 -3.05 -3.33 -9.02
C GLU A 89 -1.72 -3.21 -8.26
N GLU A 90 -1.72 -2.69 -7.03
CA GLU A 90 -0.52 -2.64 -6.17
C GLU A 90 -0.04 -4.03 -5.72
N CYS A 91 -0.90 -5.04 -5.77
CA CYS A 91 -0.62 -6.42 -5.34
C CYS A 91 -0.38 -7.38 -6.50
N ASP A 92 -0.02 -6.87 -7.69
CA ASP A 92 0.27 -7.64 -8.90
C ASP A 92 -0.88 -8.59 -9.32
N TYR A 93 -2.11 -8.30 -8.89
CA TYR A 93 -3.30 -9.03 -9.32
C TYR A 93 -3.76 -8.50 -10.68
N ASN A 94 -3.40 -9.20 -11.76
CA ASN A 94 -3.92 -8.91 -13.09
C ASN A 94 -5.30 -9.58 -13.27
N TRP A 95 -6.31 -8.75 -13.55
CA TRP A 95 -7.69 -9.11 -13.86
C TRP A 95 -7.86 -9.59 -15.31
#